data_AF-A0A2M8BP35-F1
#
_entry.id   AF-A0A2M8BP35-F1
#
_cell.length_a   1.000
_cell.length_b   1.000
_cell.length_c   1.000
_cell.angle_alpha   90.00
_cell.angle_beta   90.00
_cell.angle_gamma   90.00
#
_symmetry.space_group_name_H-M   'P 1'
#
loop_
_entity.id
_entity.type
_entity.pdbx_description
1 polymer ?
#
loop_
_entity_poly.entity_id
_entity_poly.type
_entity_poly.pdbx_seq_one_letter_code
_entity_poly.pdbx_strand_id
1 'polypeptide(L)'
;MTQPMNHTRLELSQFSDAARKHVDPASPPPLRMMGAKMMAPLSPNEMIPVLYQLTLDPEKGIREAAAQSLKDMPADLVSGVVSLALDARVLDLLGQTFVLDHGLMETLSLNQAVDDQTIAFIASKTNERVAEMIANFHVRLMRSPIIIEALYLNPNTRMSTVDKILDLAKRNNIALEGLPGLEEAIKDEDYAAGKQAIDDRLFANILHESVAEDKELDERIEALLEGEEPETEDEKKRVGRWMTIQNMNPAQKIRLAILGNAEDRNILVRDARRVVHMAAIQSPKITPGEATKLAGNRSMPNAVVEFIAKKRDWTRYYPVLVSLVNNPKTPFHEAIGFLKQLRPHDLSALQRNKNVPAQLSRQARELHRAKSGADHGNKH
;
A
#
# COMPACT_ATOMS: atom_id res chain seq x y z
N MET A 1 2.38 -6.84 -0.04
CA MET A 1 1.11 -7.51 -0.39
C MET A 1 1.22 -8.93 0.11
N THR A 2 0.41 -9.34 1.09
CA THR A 2 0.39 -10.72 1.58
C THR A 2 -0.11 -11.62 0.45
N GLN A 3 0.66 -12.64 0.06
CA GLN A 3 0.11 -13.66 -0.83
C GLN A 3 -0.92 -14.47 -0.03
N PRO A 4 -2.14 -14.67 -0.56
CA PRO A 4 -3.14 -15.48 0.12
C PRO A 4 -2.65 -16.92 0.20
N MET A 5 -2.86 -17.55 1.35
CA MET A 5 -2.50 -18.95 1.53
C MET A 5 -3.25 -19.82 0.52
N ASN A 6 -2.56 -20.83 -0.03
CA ASN A 6 -3.17 -21.71 -1.03
C ASN A 6 -4.18 -22.66 -0.37
N HIS A 7 -5.48 -22.40 -0.57
CA HIS A 7 -6.55 -23.25 -0.07
C HIS A 7 -6.65 -24.53 -0.90
N THR A 8 -6.38 -25.66 -0.24
CA THR A 8 -6.38 -26.99 -0.83
C THR A 8 -7.26 -27.91 0.01
N ARG A 9 -7.83 -28.94 -0.62
CA ARG A 9 -8.68 -29.90 0.08
C ARG A 9 -7.92 -30.56 1.24
N LEU A 10 -8.60 -30.73 2.37
CA LEU A 10 -8.16 -31.54 3.49
C LEU A 10 -8.26 -33.03 3.11
N GLU A 11 -7.39 -33.84 3.71
CA GLU A 11 -7.41 -35.30 3.58
C GLU A 11 -8.72 -35.86 4.15
N LEU A 12 -9.38 -36.78 3.43
CA LEU A 12 -10.65 -37.34 3.87
C LEU A 12 -10.53 -38.07 5.22
N SER A 13 -9.34 -38.57 5.55
CA SER A 13 -9.04 -39.22 6.83
C SER A 13 -9.23 -38.30 8.04
N GLN A 14 -9.12 -36.98 7.86
CA GLN A 14 -9.27 -35.98 8.92
C GLN A 14 -10.74 -35.76 9.34
N PHE A 15 -11.70 -36.21 8.52
CA PHE A 15 -13.13 -36.11 8.83
C PHE A 15 -13.63 -37.37 9.52
N SER A 16 -14.62 -37.22 10.40
CA SER A 16 -15.39 -38.35 10.93
C SER A 16 -16.18 -39.05 9.83
N ASP A 17 -16.57 -40.32 10.03
CA ASP A 17 -17.35 -41.05 9.02
C ASP A 17 -18.71 -40.41 8.72
N ALA A 18 -19.27 -39.67 9.69
CA ALA A 18 -20.47 -38.85 9.48
C ALA A 18 -20.17 -37.66 8.56
N ALA A 19 -19.10 -36.91 8.84
CA ALA A 19 -18.70 -35.74 8.05
C ALA A 19 -18.23 -36.11 6.62
N ARG A 20 -17.52 -37.23 6.45
CA ARG A 20 -16.99 -37.70 5.15
C ARG A 20 -18.07 -37.79 4.07
N LYS A 21 -19.27 -38.26 4.43
CA LYS A 21 -20.41 -38.39 3.51
C LYS A 21 -20.80 -37.05 2.87
N HIS A 22 -20.51 -35.94 3.52
CA HIS A 22 -20.85 -34.60 3.06
C HIS A 22 -19.73 -33.90 2.30
N VAL A 23 -18.50 -34.41 2.31
CA VAL A 23 -17.33 -33.71 1.73
C VAL A 23 -16.59 -34.47 0.65
N ASP A 24 -16.80 -35.78 0.55
CA ASP A 24 -16.21 -36.60 -0.49
C ASP A 24 -16.80 -36.20 -1.86
N PRO A 25 -15.98 -35.83 -2.87
CA PRO A 25 -16.46 -35.54 -4.22
C PRO A 25 -17.26 -36.69 -4.87
N ALA A 26 -17.02 -37.93 -4.45
CA ALA A 26 -17.78 -39.09 -4.92
C ALA A 26 -19.20 -39.17 -4.34
N SER A 27 -19.48 -38.43 -3.26
CA SER A 27 -20.81 -38.39 -2.65
C SER A 27 -21.84 -37.67 -3.55
N PRO A 28 -23.10 -38.14 -3.58
CA PRO A 28 -24.18 -37.50 -4.33
C PRO A 28 -24.31 -35.99 -4.01
N PRO A 29 -24.54 -35.13 -5.02
CA PRO A 29 -24.66 -33.68 -4.82
C PRO A 29 -25.66 -33.26 -3.73
N PRO A 30 -26.83 -33.92 -3.56
CA PRO A 30 -27.76 -33.57 -2.47
C PRO A 30 -27.17 -33.75 -1.07
N LEU A 31 -26.31 -34.74 -0.84
CA LEU A 31 -25.66 -34.95 0.46
C LEU A 31 -24.59 -33.90 0.73
N ARG A 32 -23.81 -33.52 -0.27
CA ARG A 32 -22.84 -32.43 -0.17
C ARG A 32 -23.53 -31.08 0.06
N MET A 33 -24.63 -30.84 -0.66
CA MET A 33 -25.48 -29.65 -0.47
C MET A 33 -26.08 -29.56 0.94
N MET A 34 -26.46 -30.69 1.54
CA MET A 34 -26.94 -30.76 2.93
C MET A 34 -25.86 -30.29 3.93
N GLY A 35 -24.59 -30.66 3.70
CA GLY A 35 -23.46 -30.13 4.47
C GLY A 35 -23.26 -28.63 4.22
N ALA A 36 -23.29 -28.20 2.96
CA ALA A 36 -23.09 -26.80 2.58
C ALA A 36 -24.15 -25.86 3.16
N LYS A 37 -25.36 -26.34 3.43
CA LYS A 37 -26.47 -25.59 4.05
C LYS A 37 -26.56 -25.76 5.58
N MET A 38 -25.55 -26.36 6.21
CA MET A 38 -25.53 -26.66 7.65
C MET A 38 -26.74 -27.49 8.14
N MET A 39 -27.31 -28.31 7.27
CA MET A 39 -28.44 -29.20 7.61
C MET A 39 -27.96 -30.59 8.07
N ALA A 40 -26.67 -30.88 7.93
CA ALA A 40 -26.08 -32.12 8.42
C ALA A 40 -26.04 -32.16 9.95
N PRO A 41 -26.34 -33.32 10.59
CA PRO A 41 -26.35 -33.45 12.04
C PRO A 41 -24.92 -33.58 12.59
N LEU A 42 -24.12 -32.52 12.42
CA LEU A 42 -22.73 -32.44 12.86
C LEU A 42 -22.58 -31.39 13.96
N SER A 43 -21.61 -31.60 14.84
CA SER A 43 -21.23 -30.58 15.82
C SER A 43 -20.62 -29.36 15.13
N PRO A 44 -20.64 -28.15 15.74
CA PRO A 44 -19.95 -26.97 15.20
C PRO A 44 -18.49 -27.24 14.81
N ASN A 45 -17.79 -28.03 15.61
CA ASN A 45 -16.38 -28.37 15.42
C ASN A 45 -16.13 -29.18 14.15
N GLU A 46 -17.06 -30.05 13.78
CA GLU A 46 -16.99 -30.83 12.54
C GLU A 46 -17.57 -30.06 11.34
N MET A 47 -18.57 -29.21 11.58
CA MET A 47 -19.25 -28.45 10.53
C MET A 47 -18.31 -27.44 9.86
N ILE A 48 -17.47 -26.74 10.62
CA ILE A 48 -16.57 -25.72 10.05
C ILE A 48 -15.56 -26.31 9.05
N PRO A 49 -14.82 -27.40 9.37
CA PRO A 49 -13.98 -28.09 8.38
C PRO A 49 -14.78 -28.60 7.17
N VAL A 50 -16.02 -29.06 7.37
CA VAL A 50 -16.89 -29.50 6.27
C VAL A 50 -17.24 -28.33 5.35
N LEU A 51 -17.65 -27.19 5.90
CA LEU A 51 -17.92 -25.97 5.12
C LEU A 51 -16.68 -25.51 4.37
N TYR A 52 -15.51 -25.49 5.02
CA TYR A 52 -14.22 -25.20 4.37
C TYR A 52 -14.02 -26.09 3.14
N GLN A 53 -14.10 -27.41 3.31
CA GLN A 53 -13.88 -28.38 2.25
C GLN A 53 -14.88 -28.21 1.09
N LEU A 54 -16.12 -27.82 1.40
CA LEU A 54 -17.18 -27.56 0.43
C LEU A 54 -17.04 -26.20 -0.27
N THR A 55 -16.32 -25.22 0.29
CA THR A 55 -15.94 -24.02 -0.48
C THR A 55 -15.03 -24.34 -1.66
N LEU A 56 -14.40 -25.52 -1.66
CA LEU A 56 -13.52 -26.04 -2.71
C LEU A 56 -14.19 -27.14 -3.56
N ASP A 57 -15.50 -27.31 -3.43
CA ASP A 57 -16.28 -28.32 -4.17
C ASP A 57 -16.20 -28.14 -5.70
N PRO A 58 -16.20 -29.20 -6.52
CA PRO A 58 -16.23 -29.03 -7.99
C PRO A 58 -17.49 -28.31 -8.50
N GLU A 59 -18.62 -28.44 -7.80
CA GLU A 59 -19.89 -27.81 -8.19
C GLU A 59 -20.01 -26.40 -7.65
N LYS A 60 -20.23 -25.43 -8.55
CA LYS A 60 -20.34 -24.02 -8.21
C LYS A 60 -21.44 -23.73 -7.18
N GLY A 61 -22.62 -24.35 -7.33
CA GLY A 61 -23.75 -24.11 -6.42
C GLY A 61 -23.48 -24.57 -4.99
N ILE A 62 -22.70 -25.66 -4.80
CA ILE A 62 -22.31 -26.15 -3.49
C ILE A 62 -21.28 -25.22 -2.86
N ARG A 63 -20.27 -24.78 -3.64
CA ARG A 63 -19.27 -23.79 -3.17
C ARG A 63 -19.92 -22.51 -2.66
N GLU A 64 -20.84 -21.96 -3.45
CA GLU A 64 -21.53 -20.71 -3.11
C GLU A 64 -22.39 -20.88 -1.86
N ALA A 65 -23.12 -22.00 -1.75
CA ALA A 65 -23.93 -22.30 -0.57
C ALA A 65 -23.09 -22.45 0.71
N ALA A 66 -21.94 -23.13 0.63
CA ALA A 66 -21.03 -23.30 1.76
C ALA A 66 -20.39 -21.97 2.19
N ALA A 67 -19.93 -21.16 1.22
CA ALA A 67 -19.36 -19.84 1.50
C ALA A 67 -20.40 -18.89 2.11
N GLN A 68 -21.64 -18.92 1.64
CA GLN A 68 -22.73 -18.14 2.21
C GLN A 68 -23.07 -18.60 3.63
N SER A 69 -23.18 -19.90 3.84
CA SER A 69 -23.47 -20.48 5.15
C SER A 69 -22.39 -20.16 6.19
N LEU A 70 -21.11 -20.13 5.76
CA LEU A 70 -20.02 -19.71 6.63
C LEU A 70 -20.13 -18.22 6.99
N LYS A 71 -20.47 -17.34 6.05
CA LYS A 71 -20.66 -15.90 6.31
C LYS A 71 -21.83 -15.61 7.25
N ASP A 72 -22.89 -16.38 7.15
CA ASP A 72 -24.11 -16.22 7.96
C ASP A 72 -23.96 -16.86 9.36
N MET A 73 -22.85 -17.54 9.64
CA MET A 73 -22.61 -18.21 10.91
C MET A 73 -22.35 -17.20 12.05
N PRO A 74 -22.98 -17.36 13.23
CA PRO A 74 -22.74 -16.48 14.37
C PRO A 74 -21.28 -16.54 14.85
N ALA A 75 -20.65 -15.38 15.07
CA ALA A 75 -19.24 -15.28 15.45
C ALA A 75 -18.90 -15.97 16.79
N ASP A 76 -19.83 -16.01 17.74
CA ASP A 76 -19.63 -16.70 19.03
C ASP A 76 -19.42 -18.20 18.85
N LEU A 77 -20.14 -18.81 17.91
CA LEU A 77 -19.99 -20.23 17.59
C LEU A 77 -18.63 -20.49 16.95
N VAL A 78 -18.20 -19.63 16.02
CA VAL A 78 -16.87 -19.72 15.39
C VAL A 78 -15.75 -19.58 16.43
N SER A 79 -15.88 -18.63 17.35
CA SER A 79 -14.89 -18.38 18.41
C SER A 79 -14.65 -19.60 19.31
N GLY A 80 -15.72 -20.33 19.64
CA GLY A 80 -15.62 -21.58 20.40
C GLY A 80 -14.82 -22.66 19.66
N VAL A 81 -14.95 -22.74 18.33
CA VAL A 81 -14.24 -23.73 17.51
C VAL A 81 -12.79 -23.35 17.24
N VAL A 82 -12.49 -22.06 17.05
CA VAL A 82 -11.12 -21.56 16.81
C VAL A 82 -10.17 -21.89 17.97
N SER A 83 -10.70 -22.06 19.18
CA SER A 83 -9.93 -22.49 20.35
C SER A 83 -9.49 -23.95 20.31
N LEU A 84 -9.97 -24.73 19.34
CA LEU A 84 -9.65 -26.14 19.13
C LEU A 84 -8.56 -26.32 18.07
N ALA A 85 -8.02 -27.53 18.00
CA ALA A 85 -7.03 -27.91 16.99
C ALA A 85 -7.68 -28.05 15.60
N LEU A 86 -7.68 -26.97 14.81
CA LEU A 86 -8.07 -26.96 13.41
C LEU A 86 -6.84 -26.89 12.49
N ASP A 87 -7.02 -27.34 11.25
CA ASP A 87 -6.02 -27.16 10.18
C ASP A 87 -5.85 -25.66 9.89
N ALA A 88 -4.61 -25.23 9.65
CA ALA A 88 -4.26 -23.83 9.38
C ALA A 88 -5.07 -23.25 8.21
N ARG A 89 -5.41 -24.06 7.20
CA ARG A 89 -6.23 -23.67 6.04
C ARG A 89 -7.66 -23.31 6.40
N VAL A 90 -8.22 -24.02 7.38
CA VAL A 90 -9.54 -23.71 7.91
C VAL A 90 -9.49 -22.40 8.69
N LEU A 91 -8.47 -22.23 9.54
CA LEU A 91 -8.27 -21.00 10.33
C LEU A 91 -8.06 -19.76 9.44
N ASP A 92 -7.34 -19.92 8.33
CA ASP A 92 -7.16 -18.84 7.36
C ASP A 92 -8.46 -18.44 6.67
N LEU A 93 -9.29 -19.40 6.26
CA LEU A 93 -10.62 -19.09 5.71
C LEU A 93 -11.48 -18.32 6.72
N LEU A 94 -11.43 -18.71 8.01
CA LEU A 94 -12.14 -17.99 9.07
C LEU A 94 -11.59 -16.56 9.25
N GLY A 95 -10.27 -16.40 9.27
CA GLY A 95 -9.60 -15.10 9.35
C GLY A 95 -9.97 -14.17 8.20
N GLN A 96 -10.08 -14.70 6.98
CA GLN A 96 -10.52 -13.94 5.80
C GLN A 96 -12.01 -13.58 5.84
N THR A 97 -12.86 -14.52 6.28
CA THR A 97 -14.31 -14.36 6.25
C THR A 97 -14.79 -13.37 7.31
N PHE A 98 -14.21 -13.43 8.50
CA PHE A 98 -14.65 -12.68 9.67
C PHE A 98 -13.65 -11.58 10.06
N VAL A 99 -12.84 -11.07 9.14
CA VAL A 99 -11.76 -10.10 9.42
C VAL A 99 -12.22 -8.84 10.17
N LEU A 100 -13.50 -8.47 10.06
CA LEU A 100 -14.11 -7.33 10.74
C LEU A 100 -14.54 -7.63 12.19
N ASP A 101 -14.60 -8.91 12.58
CA ASP A 101 -14.88 -9.31 13.97
C ASP A 101 -13.59 -9.29 14.78
N HIS A 102 -13.38 -8.20 15.51
CA HIS A 102 -12.18 -8.02 16.30
C HIS A 102 -12.02 -9.05 17.43
N GLY A 103 -13.12 -9.53 18.02
CA GLY A 103 -13.06 -10.54 19.07
C GLY A 103 -12.49 -11.86 18.55
N LEU A 104 -12.96 -12.29 17.38
CA LEU A 104 -12.45 -13.47 16.72
C LEU A 104 -11.00 -13.29 16.24
N MET A 105 -10.63 -12.09 15.76
CA MET A 105 -9.26 -11.80 15.36
C MET A 105 -8.29 -11.86 16.56
N GLU A 106 -8.73 -11.49 17.77
CA GLU A 106 -7.94 -11.72 19.00
C GLU A 106 -7.70 -13.21 19.20
N THR A 107 -8.76 -14.02 19.17
CA THR A 107 -8.64 -15.48 19.37
C THR A 107 -7.73 -16.14 18.33
N LEU A 108 -7.87 -15.77 17.05
CA LEU A 108 -7.00 -16.28 15.99
C LEU A 108 -5.55 -15.83 16.18
N SER A 109 -5.32 -14.58 16.59
CA SER A 109 -3.96 -14.05 16.80
C SER A 109 -3.22 -14.77 17.93
N LEU A 110 -3.95 -15.24 18.95
CA LEU A 110 -3.41 -16.03 20.06
C LEU A 110 -3.16 -17.50 19.70
N ASN A 111 -3.80 -18.01 18.64
CA ASN A 111 -3.73 -19.41 18.26
C ASN A 111 -2.43 -19.71 17.48
N GLN A 112 -1.59 -20.59 18.04
CA GLN A 112 -0.30 -20.97 17.47
C GLN A 112 -0.41 -21.79 16.17
N ALA A 113 -1.56 -22.41 15.91
CA ALA A 113 -1.81 -23.19 14.70
C ALA A 113 -2.17 -22.34 13.48
N VAL A 114 -2.53 -21.06 13.68
CA VAL A 114 -2.78 -20.12 12.58
C VAL A 114 -1.48 -19.92 11.81
N ASP A 115 -1.54 -19.82 10.49
CA ASP A 115 -0.34 -19.59 9.67
C ASP A 115 0.16 -18.13 9.76
N ASP A 116 1.46 -17.91 9.57
CA ASP A 116 2.05 -16.58 9.63
C ASP A 116 1.54 -15.64 8.52
N GLN A 117 1.19 -16.18 7.35
CA GLN A 117 0.55 -15.40 6.28
C GLN A 117 -0.85 -14.94 6.69
N THR A 118 -1.60 -15.79 7.39
CA THR A 118 -2.92 -15.42 7.95
C THR A 118 -2.78 -14.31 8.97
N ILE A 119 -1.80 -14.40 9.88
CA ILE A 119 -1.55 -13.32 10.85
C ILE A 119 -1.12 -12.04 10.17
N ALA A 120 -0.28 -12.09 9.13
CA ALA A 120 0.07 -10.91 8.35
C ALA A 120 -1.18 -10.29 7.67
N PHE A 121 -2.09 -11.12 7.15
CA PHE A 121 -3.36 -10.64 6.61
C PHE A 121 -4.21 -9.95 7.68
N ILE A 122 -4.40 -10.58 8.85
CA ILE A 122 -5.16 -10.01 9.98
C ILE A 122 -4.51 -8.70 10.43
N ALA A 123 -3.18 -8.68 10.63
CA ALA A 123 -2.41 -7.51 11.01
C ALA A 123 -2.61 -6.33 10.07
N SER A 124 -2.86 -6.56 8.77
CA SER A 124 -3.08 -5.51 7.77
C SER A 124 -4.46 -4.84 7.83
N LYS A 125 -5.45 -5.47 8.50
CA LYS A 125 -6.85 -5.05 8.49
C LYS A 125 -7.43 -4.76 9.88
N THR A 126 -6.78 -5.26 10.91
CA THR A 126 -7.34 -5.26 12.25
C THR A 126 -7.27 -3.88 12.92
N ASN A 127 -7.94 -3.75 14.06
CA ASN A 127 -7.95 -2.54 14.87
C ASN A 127 -6.68 -2.40 15.71
N GLU A 128 -6.57 -1.28 16.41
CA GLU A 128 -5.43 -0.95 17.26
C GLU A 128 -5.14 -2.03 18.32
N ARG A 129 -6.16 -2.54 19.00
CA ARG A 129 -6.03 -3.51 20.09
C ARG A 129 -5.41 -4.84 19.62
N VAL A 130 -5.91 -5.38 18.52
CA VAL A 130 -5.38 -6.64 17.95
C VAL A 130 -4.00 -6.40 17.34
N ALA A 131 -3.75 -5.24 16.72
CA ALA A 131 -2.44 -4.91 16.18
C ALA A 131 -1.35 -4.88 17.29
N GLU A 132 -1.65 -4.25 18.43
CA GLU A 132 -0.79 -4.28 19.62
C GLU A 132 -0.56 -5.70 20.14
N MET A 133 -1.61 -6.53 20.17
CA MET A 133 -1.50 -7.93 20.57
C MET A 133 -0.54 -8.71 19.64
N ILE A 134 -0.72 -8.58 18.32
CA ILE A 134 0.14 -9.24 17.32
C ILE A 134 1.59 -8.77 17.49
N ALA A 135 1.81 -7.47 17.70
CA ALA A 135 3.13 -6.88 17.85
C ALA A 135 3.93 -7.44 19.05
N ASN A 136 3.25 -7.99 20.07
CA ASN A 136 3.91 -8.58 21.24
C ASN A 136 4.48 -9.99 20.99
N PHE A 137 4.10 -10.66 19.88
CA PHE A 137 4.59 -12.00 19.53
C PHE A 137 5.95 -11.96 18.83
N HIS A 138 6.98 -11.49 19.54
CA HIS A 138 8.32 -11.27 19.02
C HIS A 138 8.92 -12.48 18.26
N VAL A 139 8.79 -13.70 18.79
CA VAL A 139 9.28 -14.92 18.12
C VAL A 139 8.65 -15.08 16.73
N ARG A 140 7.36 -14.78 16.62
CA ARG A 140 6.61 -14.87 15.37
C ARG A 140 7.01 -13.77 14.38
N LEU A 141 7.18 -12.54 14.88
CA LEU A 141 7.66 -11.40 14.08
C LEU A 141 9.07 -11.67 13.51
N MET A 142 9.96 -12.27 14.30
CA MET A 142 11.31 -12.61 13.85
C MET A 142 11.32 -13.71 12.80
N ARG A 143 10.45 -14.72 12.93
CA ARG A 143 10.32 -15.80 11.95
C ARG A 143 9.67 -15.34 10.65
N SER A 144 8.72 -14.41 10.73
CA SER A 144 7.91 -13.96 9.59
C SER A 144 7.85 -12.43 9.50
N PRO A 145 8.81 -11.81 8.80
CA PRO A 145 8.92 -10.34 8.68
C PRO A 145 7.72 -9.69 7.99
N ILE A 146 6.98 -10.44 7.16
CA ILE A 146 5.76 -9.94 6.50
C ILE A 146 4.70 -9.47 7.49
N ILE A 147 4.71 -9.95 8.74
CA ILE A 147 3.81 -9.46 9.80
C ILE A 147 4.22 -8.05 10.23
N ILE A 148 5.52 -7.78 10.35
CA ILE A 148 6.04 -6.43 10.67
C ILE A 148 5.63 -5.45 9.57
N GLU A 149 5.79 -5.84 8.31
CA GLU A 149 5.38 -5.03 7.16
C GLU A 149 3.88 -4.76 7.14
N ALA A 150 3.06 -5.76 7.47
CA ALA A 150 1.61 -5.62 7.55
C ALA A 150 1.17 -4.66 8.67
N LEU A 151 1.79 -4.75 9.86
CA LEU A 151 1.55 -3.82 10.96
C LEU A 151 1.99 -2.39 10.61
N TYR A 152 3.15 -2.24 9.96
CA TYR A 152 3.63 -0.94 9.49
C TYR A 152 2.64 -0.26 8.52
N LEU A 153 2.06 -1.04 7.61
CA LEU A 153 1.10 -0.54 6.62
C LEU A 153 -0.35 -0.46 7.12
N ASN A 154 -0.65 -0.94 8.33
CA ASN A 154 -1.99 -0.84 8.88
C ASN A 154 -2.23 0.56 9.48
N PRO A 155 -3.22 1.34 8.98
CA PRO A 155 -3.56 2.67 9.52
C PRO A 155 -3.87 2.70 11.02
N ASN A 156 -4.37 1.58 11.57
CA ASN A 156 -4.80 1.48 12.97
C ASN A 156 -3.66 1.11 13.92
N THR A 157 -2.46 0.80 13.42
CA THR A 157 -1.32 0.47 14.30
C THR A 157 -0.67 1.76 14.79
N ARG A 158 -0.52 1.91 16.11
CA ARG A 158 0.12 3.10 16.70
C ARG A 158 1.56 3.26 16.24
N MET A 159 2.04 4.51 16.19
CA MET A 159 3.44 4.77 15.85
C MET A 159 4.38 4.22 16.92
N SER A 160 4.02 4.32 18.20
CA SER A 160 4.81 3.72 19.28
C SER A 160 4.96 2.19 19.16
N THR A 161 3.96 1.49 18.64
CA THR A 161 4.04 0.04 18.33
C THR A 161 4.92 -0.21 17.12
N VAL A 162 4.75 0.60 16.06
CA VAL A 162 5.60 0.54 14.87
C VAL A 162 7.07 0.74 15.24
N ASP A 163 7.39 1.74 16.04
CA ASP A 163 8.76 2.02 16.45
C ASP A 163 9.38 0.83 17.20
N LYS A 164 8.61 0.14 18.06
CA LYS A 164 9.06 -1.07 18.76
C LYS A 164 9.34 -2.23 17.82
N ILE A 165 8.45 -2.52 16.86
CA ILE A 165 8.65 -3.64 15.92
C ILE A 165 9.77 -3.34 14.91
N LEU A 166 10.00 -2.07 14.56
CA LEU A 166 11.14 -1.66 13.72
C LEU A 166 12.46 -1.71 14.48
N ASP A 167 12.48 -1.32 15.76
CA ASP A 167 13.65 -1.50 16.64
C ASP A 167 13.97 -2.99 16.81
N LEU A 168 12.96 -3.85 17.00
CA LEU A 168 13.13 -5.30 17.01
C LEU A 168 13.77 -5.82 15.71
N ALA A 169 13.25 -5.38 14.55
CA ALA A 169 13.77 -5.77 13.25
C ALA A 169 15.24 -5.35 13.08
N LYS A 170 15.56 -4.10 13.47
CA LYS A 170 16.93 -3.55 13.43
C LYS A 170 17.88 -4.35 14.33
N ARG A 171 17.51 -4.61 15.59
CA ARG A 171 18.36 -5.31 16.56
C ARG A 171 18.66 -6.76 16.17
N ASN A 172 17.73 -7.42 15.48
CA ASN A 172 17.87 -8.80 15.04
C ASN A 172 18.28 -8.93 13.57
N ASN A 173 18.62 -7.82 12.91
CA ASN A 173 19.04 -7.77 11.50
C ASN A 173 18.06 -8.44 10.53
N ILE A 174 16.76 -8.18 10.74
CA ILE A 174 15.65 -8.72 9.93
C ILE A 174 15.45 -7.85 8.68
N ALA A 175 15.47 -8.47 7.51
CA ALA A 175 15.18 -7.80 6.24
C ALA A 175 13.66 -7.58 6.07
N LEU A 176 13.28 -6.39 5.62
CA LEU A 176 11.89 -5.98 5.35
C LEU A 176 11.70 -5.76 3.84
N GLU A 177 11.71 -6.86 3.09
CA GLU A 177 11.71 -6.87 1.62
C GLU A 177 10.48 -6.18 1.00
N GLY A 178 9.32 -6.22 1.67
CA GLY A 178 8.11 -5.56 1.23
C GLY A 178 8.10 -4.04 1.45
N LEU A 179 9.12 -3.49 2.12
CA LEU A 179 9.28 -2.06 2.43
C LEU A 179 10.68 -1.55 2.06
N PRO A 180 11.09 -1.59 0.77
CA PRO A 180 12.46 -1.29 0.36
C PRO A 180 12.93 0.12 0.74
N GLY A 181 12.04 1.12 0.70
CA GLY A 181 12.37 2.49 1.12
C GLY A 181 12.56 2.66 2.64
N LEU A 182 11.98 1.77 3.44
CA LEU A 182 12.12 1.79 4.90
C LEU A 182 13.41 1.11 5.34
N GLU A 183 13.87 0.08 4.64
CA GLU A 183 15.12 -0.60 4.98
C GLU A 183 16.35 0.34 4.85
N GLU A 184 16.39 1.17 3.80
CA GLU A 184 17.39 2.23 3.67
C GLU A 184 17.32 3.23 4.83
N ALA A 185 16.11 3.60 5.27
CA ALA A 185 15.91 4.53 6.36
C ALA A 185 16.32 3.95 7.72
N ILE A 186 16.06 2.67 8.00
CA ILE A 186 16.42 2.02 9.28
C ILE A 186 17.94 1.94 9.47
N LYS A 187 18.69 1.78 8.36
CA LYS A 187 20.15 1.72 8.32
C LYS A 187 20.82 3.08 8.53
N ASP A 188 20.10 4.18 8.28
CA ASP A 188 20.58 5.52 8.53
C ASP A 188 20.74 5.77 10.05
N GLU A 189 21.91 6.22 10.50
CA GLU A 189 22.16 6.48 11.93
C GLU A 189 21.26 7.61 12.48
N ASP A 190 20.87 8.55 11.61
CA ASP A 190 19.95 9.65 11.94
C ASP A 190 18.52 9.18 12.20
N TYR A 191 18.17 7.94 11.83
CA TYR A 191 16.86 7.34 12.11
C TYR A 191 16.57 7.22 13.60
N ALA A 192 17.58 6.87 14.40
CA ALA A 192 17.44 6.71 15.85
C ALA A 192 17.53 8.06 16.60
N ALA A 193 18.07 9.10 15.96
CA ALA A 193 18.36 10.40 16.58
C ALA A 193 17.16 11.36 16.60
N GLY A 194 16.01 10.97 16.02
CA GLY A 194 14.81 11.80 15.94
C GLY A 194 14.14 12.03 17.29
N LYS A 195 14.63 13.01 18.08
CA LYS A 195 13.99 13.50 19.32
C LYS A 195 12.63 14.20 19.09
N GLN A 196 12.19 14.34 17.85
CA GLN A 196 10.93 14.97 17.46
C GLN A 196 10.06 13.91 16.79
N ALA A 197 9.43 13.07 17.61
CA ALA A 197 8.31 12.25 17.19
C ALA A 197 7.05 12.91 17.73
N ILE A 198 6.06 13.13 16.86
CA ILE A 198 4.74 13.53 17.32
C ILE A 198 4.06 12.37 18.05
N ASP A 199 3.12 12.66 18.94
CA ASP A 199 2.41 11.61 19.66
C ASP A 199 1.48 10.78 18.74
N ASP A 200 1.08 9.60 19.22
CA ASP A 200 0.23 8.66 18.47
C ASP A 200 -1.14 9.27 18.09
N ARG A 201 -1.70 10.15 18.94
CA ARG A 201 -3.01 10.76 18.71
C ARG A 201 -2.95 11.77 17.59
N LEU A 202 -1.93 12.62 17.58
CA LEU A 202 -1.67 13.60 16.54
C LEU A 202 -1.41 12.90 15.20
N PHE A 203 -0.61 11.83 15.20
CA PHE A 203 -0.36 11.06 13.98
C PHE A 203 -1.65 10.44 13.42
N ALA A 204 -2.46 9.80 14.28
CA ALA A 204 -3.74 9.23 13.87
C ALA A 204 -4.70 10.31 13.33
N ASN A 205 -4.78 11.46 13.99
CA ASN A 205 -5.62 12.58 13.54
C ASN A 205 -5.22 13.05 12.14
N ILE A 206 -3.93 13.22 11.87
CA ILE A 206 -3.45 13.61 10.53
C ILE A 206 -3.84 12.59 9.47
N LEU A 207 -3.74 11.30 9.80
CA LEU A 207 -4.06 10.23 8.85
C LEU A 207 -5.57 10.18 8.51
N HIS A 208 -6.43 10.49 9.49
CA HIS A 208 -7.89 10.53 9.30
C HIS A 208 -8.41 11.86 8.76
N GLU A 209 -7.68 12.95 8.98
CA GLU A 209 -8.07 14.28 8.52
C GLU A 209 -7.96 14.39 6.99
N SER A 210 -9.11 14.49 6.33
CA SER A 210 -9.20 14.82 4.91
C SER A 210 -9.17 16.33 4.74
N VAL A 211 -8.12 16.86 4.12
CA VAL A 211 -8.06 18.25 3.65
C VAL A 211 -8.38 18.25 2.15
N ALA A 212 -9.16 19.22 1.67
CA ALA A 212 -9.52 19.34 0.26
C ALA A 212 -8.25 19.56 -0.60
N GLU A 213 -8.16 18.86 -1.73
CA GLU A 213 -7.05 19.04 -2.68
C GLU A 213 -7.14 20.41 -3.35
N ASP A 214 -6.28 21.34 -2.94
CA ASP A 214 -6.12 22.62 -3.63
C ASP A 214 -4.89 22.58 -4.56
N LYS A 215 -5.07 23.12 -5.76
CA LYS A 215 -4.09 23.07 -6.85
C LYS A 215 -2.96 24.09 -6.69
N GLU A 216 -3.12 25.09 -5.81
CA GLU A 216 -2.17 26.21 -5.58
C GLU A 216 -1.41 26.12 -4.24
N LEU A 217 -1.28 24.90 -3.71
CA LEU A 217 -0.60 24.59 -2.46
C LEU A 217 0.85 25.11 -2.40
N ASP A 218 1.55 25.06 -3.54
CA ASP A 218 2.96 25.40 -3.65
C ASP A 218 3.21 26.90 -3.45
N GLU A 219 2.43 27.75 -4.12
CA GLU A 219 2.54 29.22 -4.02
C GLU A 219 2.12 29.69 -2.62
N ARG A 220 1.12 29.03 -2.01
CA ARG A 220 0.65 29.36 -0.67
C ARG A 220 1.66 29.00 0.42
N ILE A 221 2.28 27.82 0.37
CA ILE A 221 3.36 27.46 1.31
C ILE A 221 4.51 28.46 1.22
N GLU A 222 4.89 28.87 0.00
CA GLU A 222 5.98 29.82 -0.23
C GLU A 222 5.63 31.22 0.34
N ALA A 223 4.42 31.72 0.10
CA ALA A 223 3.92 32.97 0.67
C ALA A 223 3.86 32.96 2.22
N LEU A 224 3.48 31.82 2.81
CA LEU A 224 3.44 31.63 4.27
C LEU A 224 4.86 31.56 4.88
N LEU A 225 5.84 30.98 4.19
CA LEU A 225 7.25 30.99 4.61
C LEU A 225 7.85 32.41 4.54
N GLU A 226 7.30 33.28 3.70
CA GLU A 226 7.65 34.70 3.59
C GLU A 226 6.96 35.58 4.65
N GLY A 227 6.16 34.98 5.55
CA GLY A 227 5.59 35.64 6.72
C GLY A 227 4.20 36.24 6.53
N GLU A 228 3.49 35.90 5.46
CA GLU A 228 2.08 36.25 5.29
C GLU A 228 1.22 35.47 6.31
N GLU A 229 0.24 36.14 6.93
CA GLU A 229 -0.68 35.48 7.86
C GLU A 229 -1.79 34.75 7.08
N PRO A 230 -2.17 33.53 7.47
CA PRO A 230 -3.28 32.81 6.84
C PRO A 230 -4.61 33.52 7.12
N GLU A 231 -5.28 33.97 6.05
CA GLU A 231 -6.53 34.74 6.16
C GLU A 231 -7.75 33.83 6.38
N THR A 232 -7.69 32.58 5.90
CA THR A 232 -8.80 31.62 5.99
C THR A 232 -8.55 30.49 6.98
N GLU A 233 -9.62 29.90 7.51
CA GLU A 233 -9.54 28.74 8.42
C GLU A 233 -8.92 27.50 7.76
N ASP A 234 -9.12 27.33 6.45
CA ASP A 234 -8.51 26.22 5.72
C ASP A 234 -7.00 26.43 5.52
N GLU A 235 -6.54 27.66 5.29
CA GLU A 235 -5.10 27.96 5.26
C GLU A 235 -4.43 27.69 6.61
N LYS A 236 -5.07 28.06 7.72
CA LYS A 236 -4.55 27.74 9.06
C LYS A 236 -4.39 26.23 9.28
N LYS A 237 -5.37 25.43 8.85
CA LYS A 237 -5.29 23.96 8.94
C LYS A 237 -4.12 23.42 8.11
N ARG A 238 -3.91 23.95 6.91
CA ARG A 238 -2.83 23.51 6.00
C ARG A 238 -1.45 23.87 6.54
N VAL A 239 -1.29 25.08 7.07
CA VAL A 239 -0.06 25.51 7.78
C VAL A 239 0.20 24.60 8.97
N GLY A 240 -0.82 24.36 9.80
CA GLY A 240 -0.73 23.47 10.96
C GLY A 240 -0.33 22.05 10.56
N ARG A 241 -0.92 21.52 9.49
CA ARG A 241 -0.60 20.21 8.93
C ARG A 241 0.83 20.15 8.43
N TRP A 242 1.27 21.13 7.64
CA TRP A 242 2.65 21.23 7.15
C TRP A 242 3.66 21.29 8.31
N MET A 243 3.41 22.15 9.30
CA MET A 243 4.29 22.31 10.47
C MET A 243 4.37 21.01 11.27
N THR A 244 3.24 20.31 11.42
CA THR A 244 3.22 19.02 12.12
C THR A 244 4.01 17.95 11.35
N ILE A 245 3.88 17.90 10.03
CA ILE A 245 4.69 17.00 9.18
C ILE A 245 6.18 17.32 9.30
N GLN A 246 6.57 18.59 9.35
CA GLN A 246 7.98 18.97 9.54
C GLN A 246 8.55 18.43 10.85
N ASN A 247 7.75 18.44 11.93
CA ASN A 247 8.12 17.95 13.25
C ASN A 247 8.03 16.42 13.41
N MET A 248 7.70 15.66 12.36
CA MET A 248 7.70 14.19 12.38
C MET A 248 9.11 13.61 12.20
N ASN A 249 9.34 12.45 12.82
CA ASN A 249 10.55 11.67 12.59
C ASN A 249 10.54 11.04 11.17
N PRO A 250 11.69 10.55 10.64
CA PRO A 250 11.75 9.95 9.31
C PRO A 250 10.76 8.79 9.11
N ALA A 251 10.58 7.93 10.13
CA ALA A 251 9.70 6.77 10.06
C ALA A 251 8.22 7.16 9.88
N GLN A 252 7.77 8.14 10.67
CA GLN A 252 6.44 8.76 10.60
C GLN A 252 6.22 9.39 9.22
N LYS A 253 7.21 10.15 8.72
CA LYS A 253 7.16 10.77 7.38
C LYS A 253 7.01 9.71 6.27
N ILE A 254 7.85 8.67 6.28
CA ILE A 254 7.77 7.57 5.29
C ILE A 254 6.41 6.88 5.36
N ARG A 255 5.93 6.58 6.57
CA ARG A 255 4.64 5.93 6.77
C ARG A 255 3.49 6.79 6.29
N LEU A 256 3.53 8.09 6.59
CA LEU A 256 2.55 9.06 6.12
C LEU A 256 2.58 9.20 4.59
N ALA A 257 3.75 9.11 3.94
CA ALA A 257 3.84 9.12 2.47
C ALA A 257 3.09 7.95 1.81
N ILE A 258 3.04 6.80 2.50
CA ILE A 258 2.36 5.59 2.02
C ILE A 258 0.86 5.62 2.36
N LEU A 259 0.52 5.97 3.61
CA LEU A 259 -0.86 5.88 4.12
C LEU A 259 -1.67 7.16 3.93
N GLY A 260 -1.03 8.31 3.92
CA GLY A 260 -1.64 9.64 3.87
C GLY A 260 -2.31 9.99 2.54
N ASN A 261 -2.74 11.24 2.47
CA ASN A 261 -3.46 11.81 1.34
C ASN A 261 -2.49 12.39 0.27
N ALA A 262 -3.03 13.01 -0.78
CA ALA A 262 -2.22 13.61 -1.85
C ALA A 262 -1.41 14.83 -1.38
N GLU A 263 -1.95 15.64 -0.47
CA GLU A 263 -1.29 16.80 0.11
C GLU A 263 -0.06 16.39 0.94
N ASP A 264 -0.19 15.38 1.79
CA ASP A 264 0.93 14.83 2.58
C ASP A 264 2.08 14.41 1.67
N ARG A 265 1.77 13.71 0.57
CA ARG A 265 2.77 13.29 -0.41
C ARG A 265 3.42 14.49 -1.10
N ASN A 266 2.67 15.52 -1.50
CA ASN A 266 3.26 16.70 -2.13
C ASN A 266 4.22 17.45 -1.19
N ILE A 267 3.91 17.49 0.11
CA ILE A 267 4.81 18.04 1.14
C ILE A 267 6.07 17.16 1.27
N LEU A 268 5.89 15.84 1.40
CA LEU A 268 6.99 14.90 1.68
C LEU A 268 7.94 14.66 0.49
N VAL A 269 7.47 14.81 -0.75
CA VAL A 269 8.33 14.74 -1.96
C VAL A 269 9.40 15.85 -1.97
N ARG A 270 9.22 16.91 -1.19
CA ARG A 270 10.18 18.02 -1.04
C ARG A 270 11.07 17.90 0.18
N ASP A 271 10.93 16.82 0.95
CA ASP A 271 11.71 16.63 2.17
C ASP A 271 13.21 16.62 1.85
N ALA A 272 14.00 17.20 2.75
CA ALA A 272 15.45 17.30 2.60
C ALA A 272 16.12 15.92 2.56
N ARG A 273 15.54 14.91 3.24
CA ARG A 273 16.10 13.56 3.32
C ARG A 273 15.71 12.74 2.11
N ARG A 274 16.71 12.14 1.46
CA ARG A 274 16.51 11.28 0.28
C ARG A 274 15.53 10.14 0.53
N VAL A 275 15.66 9.46 1.66
CA VAL A 275 14.80 8.32 2.02
C VAL A 275 13.32 8.71 2.09
N VAL A 276 13.00 9.92 2.58
CA VAL A 276 11.62 10.40 2.72
C VAL A 276 11.02 10.76 1.37
N HIS A 277 11.69 11.62 0.59
CA HIS A 277 11.12 12.03 -0.70
C HIS A 277 11.07 10.88 -1.71
N MET A 278 11.99 9.92 -1.64
CA MET A 278 11.94 8.71 -2.46
C MET A 278 10.77 7.81 -2.05
N ALA A 279 10.51 7.63 -0.75
CA ALA A 279 9.34 6.90 -0.29
C ALA A 279 8.03 7.57 -0.74
N ALA A 280 7.97 8.90 -0.69
CA ALA A 280 6.81 9.66 -1.12
C ALA A 280 6.52 9.47 -2.62
N ILE A 281 7.53 9.59 -3.51
CA ILE A 281 7.35 9.41 -4.95
C ILE A 281 7.10 7.94 -5.36
N GLN A 282 7.58 6.99 -4.57
CA GLN A 282 7.34 5.55 -4.79
C GLN A 282 5.97 5.08 -4.30
N SER A 283 5.22 5.93 -3.59
CA SER A 283 3.89 5.60 -3.07
C SER A 283 2.97 5.08 -4.18
N PRO A 284 2.25 3.97 -3.96
CA PRO A 284 1.36 3.38 -4.97
C PRO A 284 0.16 4.29 -5.28
N LYS A 285 -0.12 5.28 -4.43
CA LYS A 285 -1.23 6.22 -4.60
C LYS A 285 -0.94 7.36 -5.57
N ILE A 286 0.30 7.51 -6.05
CA ILE A 286 0.63 8.60 -6.99
C ILE A 286 0.04 8.35 -8.37
N THR A 287 -0.69 9.35 -8.82
CA THR A 287 -1.34 9.42 -10.13
C THR A 287 -0.41 10.02 -11.19
N PRO A 288 -0.63 9.72 -12.48
CA PRO A 288 0.09 10.39 -13.57
C PRO A 288 -0.11 11.91 -13.59
N GLY A 289 -1.24 12.41 -13.09
CA GLY A 289 -1.53 13.84 -12.97
C GLY A 289 -0.62 14.53 -11.95
N GLU A 290 -0.47 13.95 -10.76
CA GLU A 290 0.50 14.42 -9.76
C GLU A 290 1.93 14.35 -10.30
N ALA A 291 2.31 13.23 -10.94
CA ALA A 291 3.62 13.07 -11.55
C ALA A 291 3.92 14.16 -12.60
N THR A 292 2.92 14.62 -13.36
CA THR A 292 3.06 15.72 -14.32
C THR A 292 3.43 17.04 -13.64
N LYS A 293 2.79 17.35 -12.51
CA LYS A 293 3.07 18.56 -11.71
C LYS A 293 4.46 18.51 -11.09
N LEU A 294 4.80 17.37 -10.47
CA LEU A 294 6.11 17.16 -9.86
C LEU A 294 7.23 17.21 -10.89
N ALA A 295 7.05 16.58 -12.05
CA ALA A 295 8.01 16.62 -13.15
C ALA A 295 8.24 18.03 -13.71
N GLY A 296 7.21 18.89 -13.71
CA GLY A 296 7.33 20.28 -14.18
C GLY A 296 8.00 21.20 -13.17
N ASN A 297 8.06 20.80 -11.90
CA ASN A 297 8.57 21.64 -10.83
C ASN A 297 10.11 21.58 -10.75
N ARG A 298 10.74 22.76 -10.88
CA ARG A 298 12.19 22.95 -10.85
C ARG A 298 12.80 22.79 -9.46
N SER A 299 12.02 22.97 -8.39
CA SER A 299 12.53 22.87 -7.01
C SER A 299 12.69 21.41 -6.56
N MET A 300 12.09 20.44 -7.27
CA MET A 300 12.14 19.02 -6.89
C MET A 300 13.56 18.47 -6.77
N PRO A 301 13.83 17.57 -5.81
CA PRO A 301 15.09 16.85 -5.73
C PRO A 301 15.39 16.08 -7.04
N ASN A 302 16.66 16.05 -7.46
CA ASN A 302 17.06 15.37 -8.70
C ASN A 302 16.61 13.91 -8.73
N ALA A 303 16.73 13.20 -7.61
CA ALA A 303 16.35 11.79 -7.50
C ALA A 303 14.86 11.54 -7.84
N VAL A 304 13.97 12.48 -7.49
CA VAL A 304 12.53 12.39 -7.81
C VAL A 304 12.30 12.52 -9.31
N VAL A 305 12.92 13.52 -9.96
CA VAL A 305 12.80 13.75 -11.41
C VAL A 305 13.38 12.57 -12.19
N GLU A 306 14.54 12.04 -11.76
CA GLU A 306 15.15 10.84 -12.31
C GLU A 306 14.25 9.61 -12.21
N PHE A 307 13.61 9.42 -11.05
CA PHE A 307 12.69 8.31 -10.83
C PHE A 307 11.47 8.42 -11.76
N ILE A 308 10.88 9.61 -11.89
CA ILE A 308 9.76 9.84 -12.80
C ILE A 308 10.17 9.53 -14.25
N ALA A 309 11.36 9.98 -14.67
CA ALA A 309 11.87 9.75 -16.02
C ALA A 309 12.12 8.26 -16.33
N LYS A 310 12.54 7.45 -15.36
CA LYS A 310 12.79 6.01 -15.55
C LYS A 310 11.50 5.16 -15.52
N LYS A 311 10.41 5.68 -14.94
CA LYS A 311 9.17 4.92 -14.75
C LYS A 311 8.32 4.89 -16.03
N ARG A 312 8.44 3.77 -16.77
CA ARG A 312 7.79 3.57 -18.08
C ARG A 312 6.28 3.79 -18.09
N ASP A 313 5.58 3.45 -17.00
CA ASP A 313 4.14 3.63 -16.91
C ASP A 313 3.73 5.11 -16.93
N TRP A 314 4.56 5.97 -16.34
CA TRP A 314 4.32 7.42 -16.31
C TRP A 314 4.78 8.10 -17.59
N THR A 315 5.91 7.68 -18.15
CA THR A 315 6.41 8.25 -19.43
C THR A 315 5.52 7.94 -20.62
N ARG A 316 4.56 7.01 -20.52
CA ARG A 316 3.51 6.82 -21.54
C ARG A 316 2.51 7.98 -21.58
N TYR A 317 2.37 8.71 -20.48
CA TYR A 317 1.45 9.83 -20.39
C TYR A 317 2.09 11.08 -20.98
N TYR A 318 1.50 11.60 -22.06
CA TYR A 318 2.06 12.71 -22.83
C TYR A 318 2.37 13.97 -21.99
N PRO A 319 1.48 14.43 -21.09
CA PRO A 319 1.79 15.55 -20.21
C PRO A 319 3.04 15.36 -19.35
N VAL A 320 3.30 14.15 -18.83
CA VAL A 320 4.52 13.85 -18.07
C VAL A 320 5.76 14.04 -18.94
N LEU A 321 5.74 13.55 -20.19
CA LEU A 321 6.85 13.73 -21.12
C LEU A 321 7.16 15.21 -21.37
N VAL A 322 6.13 16.01 -21.64
CA VAL A 322 6.28 17.45 -21.87
C VAL A 322 6.87 18.13 -20.65
N SER A 323 6.36 17.82 -19.44
CA SER A 323 6.90 18.37 -18.19
C SER A 323 8.36 17.97 -17.97
N LEU A 324 8.71 16.69 -18.14
CA LEU A 324 10.08 16.20 -17.96
C LEU A 324 11.06 16.87 -18.93
N VAL A 325 10.72 16.96 -20.22
CA VAL A 325 11.62 17.55 -21.22
C VAL A 325 11.87 19.04 -20.96
N ASN A 326 10.91 19.74 -20.37
CA ASN A 326 11.06 21.14 -20.00
C ASN A 326 11.81 21.36 -18.67
N ASN A 327 12.07 20.31 -17.89
CA ASN A 327 12.76 20.40 -16.60
C ASN A 327 14.28 20.27 -16.77
N PRO A 328 15.09 21.23 -16.27
CA PRO A 328 16.56 21.16 -16.34
C PRO A 328 17.18 19.97 -15.62
N LYS A 329 16.48 19.39 -14.63
CA LYS A 329 16.97 18.28 -13.80
C LYS A 329 16.74 16.91 -14.43
N THR A 330 16.07 16.84 -15.58
CA THR A 330 15.84 15.57 -16.28
C THR A 330 17.14 15.04 -16.87
N PRO A 331 17.48 13.75 -16.66
CA PRO A 331 18.64 13.13 -17.28
C PRO A 331 18.64 13.30 -18.80
N PHE A 332 19.75 13.78 -19.32
CA PHE A 332 19.88 14.13 -20.73
C PHE A 332 19.53 12.97 -21.67
N HIS A 333 19.96 11.75 -21.35
CA HIS A 333 19.67 10.55 -22.14
C HIS A 333 18.17 10.28 -22.28
N GLU A 334 17.42 10.36 -21.17
CA GLU A 334 15.97 10.16 -21.18
C GLU A 334 15.26 11.28 -21.96
N ALA A 335 15.70 12.54 -21.75
CA ALA A 335 15.13 13.70 -22.44
C ALA A 335 15.20 13.57 -23.97
N ILE A 336 16.31 13.06 -24.52
CA ILE A 336 16.45 12.81 -25.98
C ILE A 336 15.45 11.75 -26.45
N GLY A 337 15.29 10.67 -25.68
CA GLY A 337 14.33 9.61 -25.99
C GLY A 337 12.91 10.16 -26.10
N PHE A 338 12.54 11.05 -25.18
CA PHE A 338 11.23 11.69 -25.14
C PHE A 338 10.97 12.66 -26.31
N LEU A 339 12.00 13.34 -26.85
CA LEU A 339 11.85 14.26 -27.99
C LEU A 339 11.18 13.61 -29.20
N LYS A 340 11.47 12.33 -29.46
CA LYS A 340 10.89 11.59 -30.59
C LYS A 340 9.38 11.46 -30.48
N GLN A 341 8.85 11.44 -29.27
CA GLN A 341 7.43 11.26 -28.96
C GLN A 341 6.67 12.61 -28.90
N LEU A 342 7.37 13.75 -28.81
CA LEU A 342 6.75 15.07 -28.75
C LEU A 342 6.08 15.48 -30.08
N ARG A 343 5.00 16.24 -29.95
CA ARG A 343 4.26 16.85 -31.07
C ARG A 343 5.03 18.07 -31.62
N PRO A 344 4.81 18.46 -32.90
CA PRO A 344 5.50 19.60 -33.50
C PRO A 344 5.36 20.91 -32.72
N HIS A 345 4.17 21.20 -32.18
CA HIS A 345 3.94 22.39 -31.36
C HIS A 345 4.90 22.45 -30.15
N ASP A 346 5.02 21.36 -29.40
CA ASP A 346 5.81 21.33 -28.17
C ASP A 346 7.32 21.28 -28.46
N LEU A 347 7.72 20.69 -29.59
CA LEU A 347 9.09 20.81 -30.10
C LEU A 347 9.46 22.26 -30.48
N SER A 348 8.51 23.04 -30.97
CA SER A 348 8.70 24.47 -31.23
C SER A 348 8.82 25.27 -29.93
N ALA A 349 7.96 24.97 -28.95
CA ALA A 349 8.01 25.60 -27.63
C ALA A 349 9.35 25.33 -26.92
N LEU A 350 9.85 24.09 -26.99
CA LEU A 350 11.11 23.69 -26.38
C LEU A 350 12.32 24.45 -26.93
N GLN A 351 12.31 24.79 -28.23
CA GLN A 351 13.40 25.56 -28.84
C GLN A 351 13.54 26.98 -28.26
N ARG A 352 12.44 27.53 -27.74
CA ARG A 352 12.40 28.87 -27.13
C ARG A 352 12.69 28.83 -25.62
N ASN A 353 12.66 27.65 -25.02
CA ASN A 353 12.88 27.48 -23.59
C ASN A 353 14.37 27.63 -23.27
N LYS A 354 14.71 28.60 -22.41
CA LYS A 354 16.10 28.85 -21.95
C LYS A 354 16.52 27.90 -20.82
N ASN A 355 15.56 27.20 -20.22
CA ASN A 355 15.79 26.32 -19.08
C ASN A 355 16.31 24.93 -19.49
N VAL A 356 16.40 24.64 -20.78
CA VAL A 356 16.83 23.33 -21.27
C VAL A 356 18.25 23.39 -21.86
N PRO A 357 19.04 22.31 -21.76
CA PRO A 357 20.38 22.27 -22.32
C PRO A 357 20.40 22.62 -23.81
N ALA A 358 21.38 23.42 -24.25
CA ALA A 358 21.46 23.90 -25.64
C ALA A 358 21.51 22.76 -26.67
N GLN A 359 22.12 21.63 -26.31
CA GLN A 359 22.16 20.43 -27.16
C GLN A 359 20.77 19.81 -27.35
N LEU A 360 19.93 19.79 -26.31
CA LEU A 360 18.55 19.30 -26.41
C LEU A 360 17.70 20.21 -27.31
N SER A 361 17.87 21.53 -27.19
CA SER A 361 17.21 22.52 -28.05
C SER A 361 17.60 22.39 -29.52
N ARG A 362 18.88 22.11 -29.82
CA ARG A 362 19.35 21.84 -31.19
C ARG A 362 18.70 20.58 -31.78
N GLN A 363 18.68 19.48 -31.03
CA GLN A 363 18.05 18.23 -31.49
C GLN A 363 16.53 18.38 -31.67
N ALA A 364 15.86 19.13 -30.79
CA ALA A 364 14.44 19.43 -30.93
C ALA A 364 14.15 20.22 -32.23
N ARG A 365 15.04 21.13 -32.64
CA ARG A 365 14.94 21.88 -33.91
C ARG A 365 15.05 20.98 -35.13
N GLU A 366 15.98 20.02 -35.11
CA GLU A 366 16.14 19.05 -36.19
C GLU A 366 14.90 18.16 -36.33
N LEU A 367 14.39 17.64 -35.22
CA LEU A 367 13.17 16.82 -35.20
C LEU A 367 11.92 17.61 -35.60
N HIS A 368 11.81 18.87 -35.19
CA HIS A 368 10.73 19.75 -35.61
C HIS A 368 10.73 19.92 -37.13
N ARG A 369 11.90 20.22 -37.74
CA ARG A 369 12.03 20.35 -39.20
C ARG A 369 11.63 19.05 -39.93
N ALA A 370 12.09 17.91 -39.43
CA ALA A 370 11.75 16.60 -40.01
C ALA A 370 10.23 16.32 -39.96
N LYS A 371 9.57 16.59 -38.82
CA LYS A 371 8.13 16.34 -38.65
C LYS A 371 7.25 17.36 -39.40
N SER A 372 7.60 18.64 -39.36
CA SER A 372 6.85 19.69 -40.08
C SER A 372 6.99 19.57 -41.60
N GLY A 373 8.13 19.10 -42.11
CA GLY A 373 8.33 18.84 -43.53
C GLY A 373 7.53 17.62 -44.05
N ALA A 374 7.37 16.58 -43.24
CA ALA A 374 6.60 15.39 -43.60
C ALA A 374 5.08 15.67 -43.70
N ASP A 375 4.56 16.55 -42.85
CA ASP A 375 3.12 16.89 -42.80
C ASP A 375 2.65 17.72 -44.03
N HIS A 376 3.59 18.38 -44.73
CA HIS A 376 3.33 19.14 -45.95
C HIS A 376 3.46 18.27 -47.23
N GLY A 377 4.05 17.08 -47.14
CA GLY A 377 4.25 16.16 -48.28
C GLY A 377 3.10 15.18 -48.53
N ASN A 378 2.10 15.12 -47.63
CA ASN A 378 1.01 14.13 -47.67
C ASN A 378 -0.36 14.77 -48.03
N LYS A 379 -0.36 15.95 -48.65
CA LYS A 379 -1.55 16.70 -49.10
C LYS A 379 -1.70 16.73 -50.64
N HIS A 380 -1.33 15.66 -51.33
CA HIS A 380 -1.58 15.49 -52.76
C HIS A 380 -2.45 14.27 -53.03
#